data_AF-A0A318QFT5-F1
#
_entry.id   AF-A0A318QFT5-F1
#
_cell.length_a   1.000
_cell.length_b   1.000
_cell.length_c   1.000
_cell.angle_alpha   90.00
_cell.angle_beta   90.00
_cell.angle_gamma   90.00
#
_symmetry.space_group_name_H-M   'P 1'
#
loop_
_entity.id
_entity.type
_entity.pdbx_description
1 polymer ?
#
loop_
_entity_poly.entity_id
_entity_poly.type
_entity_poly.pdbx_seq_one_letter_code
_entity_poly.pdbx_strand_id
1 'polypeptide(L)'
;MTLEQTRRILKGSSFFVPALPFGSMRQRLRTGSWIICFGLALPVTGFAQVQTQIEEDRARLGNSTPLVEQIDPATVRDSERAQADAEEKAAGDGDKLDTSGNLLGNMWGARPWLYKHGISFDIQEVDEVWGNGTGGSASGSDGAAGSGTGPAYDGVTMPTLTIDTEKLFGLKGGLFNVSALQTRGRSISQDHLANFNPVSGFEADRSTRLFELWYQQSFLKGKLDVKIGQQ
;
A
#
# COMPACT_ATOMS: atom_id res chain seq x y z
N MET A 1 -27.45 -58.35 33.10
CA MET A 1 -28.74 -58.98 33.41
C MET A 1 -29.81 -57.97 33.02
N THR A 2 -30.57 -58.34 32.00
CA THR A 2 -31.68 -57.70 31.26
C THR A 2 -32.61 -56.74 32.00
N LEU A 3 -33.15 -55.72 31.30
CA LEU A 3 -34.56 -55.64 30.86
C LEU A 3 -34.86 -54.34 30.05
N GLU A 4 -35.53 -54.53 28.89
CA GLU A 4 -36.66 -53.75 28.32
C GLU A 4 -36.45 -52.27 27.89
N GLN A 5 -37.04 -51.68 26.85
CA GLN A 5 -38.08 -51.96 25.85
C GLN A 5 -37.96 -50.82 24.80
N THR A 6 -37.91 -50.99 23.46
CA THR A 6 -38.93 -51.42 22.47
C THR A 6 -39.56 -50.27 21.65
N ARG A 7 -39.16 -50.21 20.35
CA ARG A 7 -39.91 -49.93 19.07
C ARG A 7 -40.64 -48.57 18.89
N ARG A 8 -40.86 -47.99 17.69
CA ARG A 8 -41.24 -48.48 16.32
C ARG A 8 -41.13 -47.26 15.34
N ILE A 9 -40.38 -47.25 14.24
CA ILE A 9 -40.63 -47.64 12.82
C ILE A 9 -41.87 -47.03 12.12
N LEU A 10 -41.64 -46.35 10.97
CA LEU A 10 -42.26 -46.42 9.61
C LEU A 10 -42.23 -45.00 8.97
N LYS A 11 -41.54 -44.64 7.86
CA LYS A 11 -41.29 -45.14 6.49
C LYS A 11 -42.42 -44.87 5.47
N GLY A 12 -42.08 -44.13 4.40
CA GLY A 12 -42.77 -44.02 3.10
C GLY A 12 -43.21 -42.58 2.76
N SER A 13 -43.27 -42.09 1.51
CA SER A 13 -42.78 -42.50 0.18
C SER A 13 -43.20 -41.40 -0.81
N SER A 14 -42.40 -41.19 -1.83
CA SER A 14 -42.48 -40.25 -2.96
C SER A 14 -43.66 -40.45 -3.94
N PHE A 15 -44.07 -39.38 -4.64
CA PHE A 15 -44.87 -39.46 -5.89
C PHE A 15 -44.50 -38.35 -6.90
N PHE A 16 -44.58 -38.71 -8.19
CA PHE A 16 -44.05 -38.07 -9.39
C PHE A 16 -45.14 -38.08 -10.50
N VAL A 17 -45.27 -36.98 -11.29
CA VAL A 17 -45.60 -36.89 -12.76
C VAL A 17 -47.06 -37.08 -13.26
N PRO A 18 -47.50 -36.62 -14.48
CA PRO A 18 -47.20 -35.43 -15.34
C PRO A 18 -48.41 -34.88 -16.21
N ALA A 19 -48.09 -33.96 -17.15
CA ALA A 19 -48.51 -33.90 -18.59
C ALA A 19 -49.54 -32.87 -19.16
N LEU A 20 -49.15 -32.41 -20.37
CA LEU A 20 -49.67 -31.39 -21.32
C LEU A 20 -50.99 -31.76 -22.05
N PRO A 21 -51.54 -30.84 -22.88
CA PRO A 21 -51.45 -31.08 -24.33
C PRO A 21 -51.27 -29.87 -25.28
N PHE A 22 -50.53 -30.13 -26.37
CA PHE A 22 -50.67 -29.76 -27.80
C PHE A 22 -51.28 -28.42 -28.29
N GLY A 23 -50.46 -27.69 -29.08
CA GLY A 23 -50.66 -27.55 -30.54
C GLY A 23 -51.36 -26.30 -31.10
N SER A 24 -50.62 -25.42 -31.81
CA SER A 24 -50.76 -25.18 -33.26
C SER A 24 -50.15 -23.85 -33.72
N MET A 25 -49.54 -23.90 -34.89
CA MET A 25 -48.87 -22.85 -35.64
C MET A 25 -49.87 -22.09 -36.51
N ARG A 26 -49.76 -20.75 -36.59
CA ARG A 26 -49.95 -19.96 -37.84
C ARG A 26 -49.64 -18.48 -37.64
N GLN A 27 -48.68 -18.00 -38.43
CA GLN A 27 -48.45 -16.59 -38.72
C GLN A 27 -49.70 -15.95 -39.34
N ARG A 28 -50.00 -14.70 -38.97
CA ARG A 28 -50.54 -13.70 -39.89
C ARG A 28 -50.28 -12.28 -39.37
N LEU A 29 -49.55 -11.53 -40.19
CA LEU A 29 -49.44 -10.07 -40.23
C LEU A 29 -50.79 -9.38 -39.97
N ARG A 30 -50.80 -8.33 -39.14
CA ARG A 30 -51.11 -6.95 -39.56
C ARG A 30 -51.18 -5.94 -38.39
N THR A 31 -50.38 -4.89 -38.54
CA THR A 31 -50.65 -3.47 -38.24
C THR A 31 -51.09 -3.03 -36.85
N GLY A 32 -50.26 -2.16 -36.27
CA GLY A 32 -50.70 -0.89 -35.69
C GLY A 32 -50.86 -0.88 -34.17
N SER A 33 -49.93 -0.23 -33.49
CA SER A 33 -50.21 0.98 -32.71
C SER A 33 -49.02 1.29 -31.81
N TRP A 34 -48.41 2.45 -32.04
CA TRP A 34 -47.45 3.05 -31.13
C TRP A 34 -48.15 3.40 -29.81
N ILE A 35 -47.69 2.83 -28.70
CA ILE A 35 -47.84 3.43 -27.38
C ILE A 35 -46.45 3.49 -26.77
N ILE A 36 -45.96 4.72 -26.67
CA ILE A 36 -44.71 5.12 -26.05
C ILE A 36 -44.88 4.98 -24.54
N CYS A 37 -44.27 3.96 -23.94
CA CYS A 37 -44.02 3.90 -22.50
C CYS A 37 -42.59 4.38 -22.24
N PHE A 38 -42.46 5.63 -21.81
CA PHE A 38 -41.21 6.21 -21.35
C PHE A 38 -40.86 5.58 -19.98
N GLY A 39 -40.10 4.48 -20.00
CA GLY A 39 -39.48 3.92 -18.81
C GLY A 39 -38.28 4.79 -18.42
N LEU A 40 -38.37 5.47 -17.29
CA LEU A 40 -37.28 6.24 -16.71
C LEU A 40 -36.23 5.27 -16.14
N ALA A 41 -35.33 4.79 -17.00
CA ALA A 41 -34.12 4.09 -16.59
C ALA A 41 -33.09 5.13 -16.13
N LEU A 42 -32.87 5.24 -14.83
CA LEU A 42 -31.75 6.01 -14.29
C LEU A 42 -30.44 5.26 -14.64
N PRO A 43 -29.45 5.91 -15.27
CA PRO A 43 -28.15 5.29 -15.49
C PRO A 43 -27.41 5.24 -14.15
N VAL A 44 -26.95 4.05 -13.78
CA VAL A 44 -25.87 3.90 -12.80
C VAL A 44 -24.64 4.56 -13.42
N THR A 45 -24.29 5.75 -12.93
CA THR A 45 -23.00 6.35 -13.24
C THR A 45 -21.93 5.56 -12.50
N GLY A 46 -21.37 4.56 -13.18
CA GLY A 46 -20.06 4.04 -12.83
C GLY A 46 -19.05 5.15 -13.07
N PHE A 47 -18.39 5.61 -12.01
CA PHE A 47 -17.16 6.36 -12.17
C PHE A 47 -16.16 5.42 -12.82
N ALA A 48 -15.93 5.57 -14.12
CA ALA A 48 -14.78 4.98 -14.77
C ALA A 48 -13.55 5.56 -14.09
N GLN A 49 -12.81 4.72 -13.36
CA GLN A 49 -11.50 5.08 -12.85
C GLN A 49 -10.65 5.42 -14.08
N VAL A 50 -10.34 6.70 -14.26
CA VAL A 50 -9.42 7.13 -15.32
C VAL A 50 -8.07 6.56 -14.93
N GLN A 51 -7.69 5.47 -15.58
CA GLN A 51 -6.37 4.88 -15.47
C GLN A 51 -5.35 5.99 -15.72
N THR A 52 -4.52 6.28 -14.74
CA THR A 52 -3.53 7.37 -14.86
C THR A 52 -2.51 6.97 -15.93
N GLN A 53 -1.97 7.92 -16.69
CA GLN A 53 -0.94 7.61 -17.71
C GLN A 53 0.25 6.84 -17.11
N ILE A 54 0.50 7.03 -15.81
CA ILE A 54 1.51 6.31 -15.01
C ILE A 54 1.22 4.80 -14.94
N GLU A 55 -0.04 4.38 -14.81
CA GLU A 55 -0.41 2.96 -14.77
C GLU A 55 -0.32 2.31 -16.16
N GLU A 56 -0.67 3.04 -17.22
CA GLU A 56 -0.54 2.55 -18.59
C GLU A 56 0.94 2.41 -18.99
N ASP A 57 1.79 3.36 -18.59
CA ASP A 57 3.24 3.30 -18.78
C ASP A 57 3.89 2.19 -17.94
N ARG A 58 3.44 1.97 -16.70
CA ARG A 58 3.89 0.85 -15.84
C ARG A 58 3.55 -0.51 -16.46
N ALA A 59 2.36 -0.65 -17.05
CA ALA A 59 1.93 -1.87 -17.72
C ALA A 59 2.68 -2.12 -19.03
N ARG A 60 2.98 -1.07 -19.81
CA ARG A 60 3.71 -1.17 -21.08
C ARG A 60 5.21 -1.42 -20.91
N LEU A 61 5.80 -0.89 -19.85
CA LEU A 61 7.24 -0.95 -19.63
C LEU A 61 7.67 -2.14 -18.76
N GLY A 62 6.74 -3.00 -18.31
CA GLY A 62 7.08 -4.27 -17.64
C GLY A 62 8.07 -4.08 -16.48
N ASN A 63 7.76 -3.18 -15.55
CA ASN A 63 8.64 -2.78 -14.45
C ASN A 63 9.98 -2.10 -14.86
N SER A 64 10.14 -1.70 -16.12
CA SER A 64 11.37 -1.07 -16.64
C SER A 64 11.29 0.44 -16.78
N THR A 65 10.23 1.10 -16.30
CA THR A 65 10.36 2.50 -15.93
C THR A 65 11.48 2.56 -14.90
N PRO A 66 12.54 3.38 -15.06
CA PRO A 66 13.35 3.70 -13.89
C PRO A 66 12.34 4.11 -12.82
N LEU A 67 12.44 3.53 -11.63
CA LEU A 67 11.76 4.10 -10.50
C LEU A 67 12.21 5.56 -10.55
N VAL A 68 11.31 6.47 -10.89
CA VAL A 68 11.56 7.89 -10.71
C VAL A 68 11.47 8.04 -9.19
N GLU A 69 12.52 7.56 -8.54
CA GLU A 69 12.84 7.54 -7.12
C GLU A 69 13.19 8.99 -6.78
N GLN A 70 12.22 9.85 -7.02
CA GLN A 70 12.45 11.26 -7.18
C GLN A 70 12.44 11.91 -5.80
N ILE A 71 13.66 12.03 -5.28
CA ILE A 71 14.17 13.14 -4.46
C ILE A 71 13.72 13.15 -3.00
N ASP A 72 12.59 12.54 -2.63
CA ASP A 72 12.11 12.60 -1.25
C ASP A 72 11.84 11.22 -0.61
N PRO A 73 12.61 10.83 0.42
CA PRO A 73 12.34 9.64 1.23
C PRO A 73 10.90 9.59 1.79
N ALA A 74 10.27 10.75 2.06
CA ALA A 74 8.87 10.80 2.49
C ALA A 74 7.93 10.23 1.44
N THR A 75 8.17 10.56 0.16
CA THR A 75 7.26 10.22 -0.93
C THR A 75 7.35 8.74 -1.27
N VAL A 76 8.56 8.16 -1.25
CA VAL A 76 8.75 6.72 -1.42
C VAL A 76 7.99 5.96 -0.33
N ARG A 77 8.24 6.31 0.94
CA ARG A 77 7.57 5.70 2.09
C ARG A 77 6.05 5.86 2.05
N ASP A 78 5.55 7.06 1.76
CA ASP A 78 4.11 7.32 1.70
C ASP A 78 3.45 6.56 0.55
N SER A 79 4.15 6.38 -0.57
CA SER A 79 3.65 5.59 -1.68
C SER A 79 3.65 4.08 -1.40
N GLU A 80 4.65 3.56 -0.70
CA GLU A 80 4.69 2.16 -0.25
C GLU A 80 3.63 1.89 0.83
N ARG A 81 3.47 2.80 1.80
CA ARG A 81 2.43 2.71 2.83
C ARG A 81 1.03 2.82 2.23
N ALA A 82 0.80 3.76 1.31
CA ALA A 82 -0.50 3.89 0.65
C ALA A 82 -0.85 2.63 -0.16
N GLN A 83 0.13 1.94 -0.74
CA GLN A 83 -0.06 0.66 -1.39
C GLN A 83 -0.42 -0.44 -0.37
N ALA A 84 0.31 -0.53 0.75
CA ALA A 84 0.02 -1.48 1.83
C ALA A 84 -1.37 -1.26 2.47
N ASP A 85 -1.74 0.00 2.76
CA ASP A 85 -3.04 0.37 3.33
C ASP A 85 -4.20 0.14 2.34
N ALA A 86 -3.95 0.31 1.03
CA ALA A 86 -4.92 0.03 -0.02
C ALA A 86 -5.14 -1.49 -0.20
N GLU A 87 -4.07 -2.27 -0.11
CA GLU A 87 -4.13 -3.74 -0.16
C GLU A 87 -4.81 -4.33 1.09
N GLU A 88 -4.52 -3.78 2.29
CA GLU A 88 -5.19 -4.17 3.54
C GLU A 88 -6.70 -3.87 3.51
N LYS A 89 -7.09 -2.69 2.98
CA LYS A 89 -8.51 -2.33 2.78
C LYS A 89 -9.20 -3.20 1.71
N ALA A 90 -8.46 -3.70 0.73
CA ALA A 90 -8.98 -4.58 -0.31
C ALA A 90 -9.12 -6.05 0.14
N ALA A 91 -8.32 -6.49 1.12
CA ALA A 91 -8.28 -7.88 1.59
C ALA A 91 -9.44 -8.31 2.52
N GLY A 92 -10.31 -7.39 2.94
CA GLY A 92 -11.59 -7.71 3.58
C GLY A 92 -11.52 -8.39 4.96
N ASP A 93 -10.34 -8.57 5.56
CA ASP A 93 -10.13 -9.16 6.88
C ASP A 93 -9.32 -8.20 7.75
N GLY A 94 -10.00 -7.17 8.28
CA GLY A 94 -9.41 -6.02 8.98
C GLY A 94 -8.74 -6.30 10.33
N ASP A 95 -8.31 -7.55 10.57
CA ASP A 95 -7.63 -7.98 11.80
C ASP A 95 -6.34 -8.79 11.52
N LYS A 96 -6.03 -9.10 10.25
CA LYS A 96 -4.83 -9.85 9.89
C LYS A 96 -3.76 -8.92 9.32
N LEU A 97 -2.75 -8.66 10.15
CA LEU A 97 -1.49 -8.05 9.73
C LEU A 97 -0.85 -8.86 8.58
N ASP A 98 -0.67 -8.23 7.43
CA ASP A 98 0.25 -8.75 6.42
C ASP A 98 1.69 -8.35 6.78
N THR A 99 2.56 -9.36 6.94
CA THR A 99 3.98 -9.15 7.21
C THR A 99 4.87 -9.61 6.05
N SER A 100 4.29 -9.94 4.90
CA SER A 100 5.01 -10.46 3.73
C SER A 100 6.08 -9.49 3.21
N GLY A 101 5.82 -8.17 3.29
CA GLY A 101 6.76 -7.11 2.91
C GLY A 101 7.81 -6.75 3.97
N ASN A 102 7.79 -7.38 5.15
CA ASN A 102 8.70 -7.02 6.25
C ASN A 102 9.87 -8.00 6.37
N LEU A 103 11.11 -7.50 6.35
CA LEU A 103 12.32 -8.33 6.50
C LEU A 103 12.35 -9.10 7.84
N LEU A 104 11.86 -8.49 8.91
CA LEU A 104 11.77 -9.12 10.23
C LEU A 104 10.47 -9.92 10.44
N GLY A 105 9.60 -9.97 9.42
CA GLY A 105 8.28 -10.58 9.49
C GLY A 105 7.53 -10.16 10.75
N ASN A 106 7.16 -11.17 11.56
CA ASN A 106 6.42 -10.99 12.81
C ASN A 106 7.26 -10.49 14.01
N MET A 107 8.58 -10.31 13.87
CA MET A 107 9.48 -9.93 14.97
C MET A 107 9.29 -10.81 16.23
N TRP A 108 9.31 -12.14 16.08
CA TRP A 108 9.02 -13.12 17.14
C TRP A 108 7.67 -12.92 17.86
N GLY A 109 6.70 -12.29 17.21
CA GLY A 109 5.38 -11.98 17.77
C GLY A 109 5.24 -10.55 18.32
N ALA A 110 6.33 -9.77 18.37
CA ALA A 110 6.28 -8.39 18.83
C ALA A 110 5.45 -7.50 17.91
N ARG A 111 5.56 -7.65 16.58
CA ARG A 111 4.79 -6.83 15.62
C ARG A 111 3.27 -7.10 15.72
N PRO A 112 2.81 -8.36 15.72
CA PRO A 112 1.40 -8.67 16.02
C PRO A 112 0.92 -8.17 17.38
N TRP A 113 1.76 -8.24 18.41
CA TRP A 113 1.41 -7.74 19.74
C TRP A 113 1.25 -6.21 19.75
N LEU A 114 2.18 -5.47 19.13
CA LEU A 114 2.11 -4.02 19.01
C LEU A 114 0.88 -3.56 18.23
N TYR A 115 0.60 -4.19 17.09
CA TYR A 115 -0.53 -3.82 16.24
C TYR A 115 -1.88 -4.02 16.93
N LYS A 116 -2.03 -5.09 17.73
CA LYS A 116 -3.21 -5.29 18.58
C LYS A 116 -3.43 -4.16 19.58
N HIS A 117 -2.36 -3.47 19.99
CA HIS A 117 -2.41 -2.30 20.87
C HIS A 117 -2.41 -0.98 20.07
N GLY A 118 -2.59 -1.01 18.75
CA GLY A 118 -2.62 0.19 17.92
C GLY A 118 -1.26 0.78 17.60
N ILE A 119 -0.17 0.03 17.79
CA ILE A 119 1.18 0.50 17.52
C ILE A 119 1.71 -0.22 16.29
N SER A 120 2.10 0.54 15.27
CA SER A 120 2.77 0.05 14.07
C SER A 120 4.18 0.62 14.02
N PHE A 121 5.17 -0.27 13.89
CA PHE A 121 6.57 0.11 13.80
C PHE A 121 7.17 -0.45 12.52
N ASP A 122 7.86 0.43 11.81
CA ASP A 122 8.49 0.15 10.53
C ASP A 122 9.91 0.74 10.48
N ILE A 123 10.80 0.06 9.78
CA ILE A 123 12.15 0.55 9.49
C ILE A 123 12.41 0.27 8.02
N GLN A 124 12.57 1.34 7.26
CA GLN A 124 13.06 1.27 5.90
C GLN A 124 14.55 1.59 5.89
N GLU A 125 15.29 0.84 5.09
CA GLU A 125 16.74 0.97 4.94
C GLU A 125 17.08 1.07 3.47
N VAL A 126 17.84 2.09 3.10
CA VAL A 126 18.37 2.27 1.74
C VAL A 126 19.88 2.35 1.84
N ASP A 127 20.57 1.45 1.16
CA ASP A 127 22.03 1.36 1.13
C ASP A 127 22.48 1.40 -0.33
N GLU A 128 23.33 2.36 -0.68
CA GLU A 128 23.82 2.57 -2.04
C GLU A 128 25.34 2.49 -2.10
N VAL A 129 25.84 1.83 -3.15
CA VAL A 129 27.28 1.75 -3.43
C VAL A 129 27.50 2.28 -4.83
N TRP A 130 28.26 3.35 -4.92
CA TRP A 130 28.62 4.05 -6.14
C TRP A 130 30.09 3.82 -6.46
N GLY A 131 30.45 3.86 -7.74
CA GLY A 131 31.83 3.72 -8.19
C GLY A 131 32.14 4.67 -9.33
N ASN A 132 33.06 5.61 -9.11
CA ASN A 132 33.61 6.43 -10.18
C ASN A 132 34.78 5.69 -10.85
N GLY A 133 34.57 5.25 -12.09
CA GLY A 133 35.57 4.49 -12.86
C GLY A 133 36.61 5.34 -13.56
N THR A 134 36.29 6.57 -13.98
CA THR A 134 37.20 7.46 -14.72
C THR A 134 36.83 8.94 -14.56
N GLY A 135 37.83 9.82 -14.62
CA GLY A 135 37.61 11.27 -14.49
C GLY A 135 37.21 11.69 -13.07
N GLY A 136 36.60 12.87 -12.94
CA GLY A 136 36.20 13.43 -11.65
C GLY A 136 37.25 14.31 -10.99
N SER A 137 36.99 14.67 -9.73
CA SER A 137 37.88 15.43 -8.85
C SER A 137 38.47 14.53 -7.79
N ALA A 138 39.68 14.85 -7.35
CA ALA A 138 40.30 14.23 -6.20
C ALA A 138 39.37 14.28 -4.98
N SER A 139 39.25 13.15 -4.29
CA SER A 139 38.43 12.87 -3.12
C SER A 139 39.24 12.97 -1.83
N GLY A 140 38.54 13.06 -0.69
CA GLY A 140 39.17 12.84 0.61
C GLY A 140 39.83 11.46 0.76
N SER A 141 39.42 10.45 -0.03
CA SER A 141 39.95 9.08 0.06
C SER A 141 41.17 8.76 -0.80
N ASP A 142 41.42 9.50 -1.88
CA ASP A 142 42.61 9.36 -2.74
C ASP A 142 43.60 10.54 -2.59
N GLY A 143 43.25 11.55 -1.77
CA GLY A 143 44.09 12.68 -1.40
C GLY A 143 44.11 13.77 -2.47
N ALA A 144 44.67 14.95 -2.17
CA ALA A 144 44.59 16.13 -3.05
C ALA A 144 45.18 15.97 -4.47
N ALA A 145 45.98 14.91 -4.70
CA ALA A 145 46.53 14.55 -6.01
C ALA A 145 46.01 13.20 -6.53
N GLY A 146 44.90 12.72 -5.96
CA GLY A 146 44.25 11.46 -6.31
C GLY A 146 43.65 11.48 -7.72
N SER A 147 43.38 10.29 -8.26
CA SER A 147 42.86 10.11 -9.62
C SER A 147 41.39 10.53 -9.79
N GLY A 148 40.71 10.87 -8.69
CA GLY A 148 39.29 11.20 -8.65
C GLY A 148 38.37 9.99 -8.77
N THR A 149 38.94 8.80 -8.88
CA THR A 149 38.22 7.52 -9.06
C THR A 149 38.11 6.78 -7.74
N GLY A 150 37.03 6.02 -7.55
CA GLY A 150 36.89 5.18 -6.37
C GLY A 150 35.45 4.89 -6.00
N PRO A 151 35.25 4.01 -5.01
CA PRO A 151 33.93 3.73 -4.49
C PRO A 151 33.49 4.76 -3.46
N ALA A 152 32.20 5.09 -3.48
CA ALA A 152 31.51 5.77 -2.40
C ALA A 152 30.33 4.91 -1.93
N TYR A 153 30.00 5.05 -0.65
CA TYR A 153 28.87 4.38 -0.04
C TYR A 153 28.13 5.38 0.81
N ASP A 154 26.82 5.36 0.69
CA ASP A 154 25.87 6.09 1.51
C ASP A 154 24.65 5.24 1.82
N GLY A 155 23.95 5.64 2.87
CA GLY A 155 22.76 4.94 3.29
C GLY A 155 21.92 5.75 4.26
N VAL A 156 20.65 5.41 4.32
CA VAL A 156 19.64 6.10 5.11
C VAL A 156 18.71 5.11 5.79
N THR A 157 18.74 5.11 7.13
CA THR A 157 17.75 4.38 7.94
C THR A 157 16.60 5.31 8.29
N MET A 158 15.37 4.83 8.07
CA MET A 158 14.15 5.59 8.22
C MET A 158 13.16 4.87 9.15
N PRO A 159 13.37 4.92 10.47
CA PRO A 159 12.40 4.37 11.41
C PRO A 159 11.13 5.22 11.43
N THR A 160 9.98 4.55 11.44
CA THR A 160 8.67 5.19 11.59
C THR A 160 7.81 4.44 12.61
N LEU A 161 7.20 5.22 13.50
CA LEU A 161 6.26 4.76 14.51
C LEU A 161 4.92 5.44 14.28
N THR A 162 3.89 4.63 14.08
CA THR A 162 2.51 5.08 13.94
C THR A 162 1.68 4.52 15.09
N ILE A 163 0.86 5.36 15.70
CA ILE A 163 0.00 5.01 16.83
C ILE A 163 -1.45 5.38 16.48
N ASP A 164 -2.30 4.37 16.46
CA ASP A 164 -3.75 4.47 16.39
C ASP A 164 -4.32 4.65 17.81
N THR A 165 -4.86 5.84 18.07
CA THR A 165 -5.37 6.20 19.39
C THR A 165 -6.66 5.49 19.75
N GLU A 166 -7.41 4.99 18.76
CA GLU A 166 -8.64 4.24 18.97
C GLU A 166 -8.31 2.88 19.59
N LYS A 167 -7.31 2.20 19.03
CA LYS A 167 -6.82 0.92 19.56
C LYS A 167 -6.05 1.07 20.87
N LEU A 168 -5.28 2.15 21.04
CA LEU A 168 -4.41 2.31 22.21
C LEU A 168 -5.18 2.76 23.48
N PHE A 169 -6.09 3.72 23.38
CA PHE A 169 -6.83 4.26 24.53
C PHE A 169 -8.30 4.63 24.23
N GLY A 170 -8.86 4.16 23.11
CA GLY A 170 -10.29 4.31 22.77
C GLY A 170 -10.68 5.64 22.14
N LEU A 171 -9.73 6.52 21.81
CA LEU A 171 -10.02 7.80 21.17
C LEU A 171 -10.18 7.60 19.66
N LYS A 172 -11.42 7.68 19.18
CA LYS A 172 -11.75 7.42 17.77
C LYS A 172 -11.14 8.44 16.82
N GLY A 173 -10.58 7.96 15.73
CA GLY A 173 -10.08 8.79 14.62
C GLY A 173 -8.85 9.62 14.93
N GLY A 174 -8.07 9.28 15.96
CA GLY A 174 -6.78 9.90 16.22
C GLY A 174 -5.63 9.05 15.72
N LEU A 175 -4.64 9.70 15.12
CA LEU A 175 -3.45 9.07 14.56
C LEU A 175 -2.23 9.91 14.91
N PHE A 176 -1.21 9.27 15.48
CA PHE A 176 0.06 9.91 15.81
C PHE A 176 1.18 9.25 15.03
N ASN A 177 2.06 10.03 14.42
CA ASN A 177 3.16 9.53 13.60
C ASN A 177 4.46 10.23 13.99
N VAL A 178 5.51 9.42 14.16
CA VAL A 178 6.87 9.87 14.40
C VAL A 178 7.76 9.19 13.38
N SER A 179 8.57 9.97 12.67
CA SER A 179 9.57 9.45 11.75
C SER A 179 10.89 10.18 11.95
N ALA A 180 11.99 9.43 11.87
CA ALA A 180 13.33 9.97 11.91
C ALA A 180 14.12 9.48 10.70
N LEU A 181 15.21 10.18 10.39
CA LEU A 181 16.18 9.81 9.37
C LEU A 181 17.56 9.75 10.01
N GLN A 182 18.28 8.68 9.73
CA GLN A 182 19.70 8.54 10.05
C GLN A 182 20.47 8.39 8.74
N THR A 183 21.17 9.44 8.34
CA THR A 183 22.00 9.46 7.13
C THR A 183 23.45 9.10 7.47
N ARG A 184 24.07 8.22 6.69
CA ARG A 184 25.46 7.78 6.85
C ARG A 184 26.19 7.71 5.52
N GLY A 185 27.51 7.58 5.60
CA GLY A 185 28.38 7.42 4.43
C GLY A 185 28.89 8.73 3.86
N ARG A 186 29.18 8.73 2.57
CA ARG A 186 29.79 9.83 1.80
C ARG A 186 29.13 9.92 0.43
N SER A 187 28.74 11.12 0.05
CA SER A 187 28.18 11.44 -1.27
C SER A 187 29.23 11.28 -2.37
N ILE A 188 28.97 10.44 -3.38
CA ILE A 188 29.81 10.32 -4.59
C ILE A 188 29.86 11.67 -5.34
N SER A 189 28.76 12.43 -5.33
CA SER A 189 28.64 13.72 -5.99
C SER A 189 29.64 14.73 -5.45
N GLN A 190 29.76 14.81 -4.12
CA GLN A 190 30.68 15.75 -3.46
C GLN A 190 32.11 15.21 -3.41
N ASP A 191 32.29 13.90 -3.25
CA ASP A 191 33.62 13.34 -3.02
C ASP A 191 34.40 13.14 -4.33
N HIS A 192 33.74 12.73 -5.42
CA HIS A 192 34.41 12.37 -6.68
C HIS A 192 33.97 13.17 -7.91
N LEU A 193 32.76 13.75 -7.91
CA LEU A 193 32.21 14.38 -9.12
C LEU A 193 32.18 15.91 -9.06
N ALA A 194 32.40 16.51 -7.88
CA ALA A 194 32.21 17.93 -7.60
C ALA A 194 30.86 18.47 -8.14
N ASN A 195 29.81 17.65 -8.02
CA ASN A 195 28.50 17.94 -8.59
C ASN A 195 27.58 18.57 -7.53
N PHE A 196 26.86 19.63 -7.93
CA PHE A 196 25.90 20.32 -7.07
C PHE A 196 24.52 19.65 -7.04
N ASN A 197 24.16 18.92 -8.11
CA ASN A 197 22.94 18.13 -8.12
C ASN A 197 23.32 16.69 -7.76
N PRO A 198 22.87 16.15 -6.62
CA PRO A 198 23.28 14.82 -6.22
C PRO A 198 22.83 13.76 -7.25
N VAL A 199 23.63 12.73 -7.45
CA VAL A 199 23.30 11.63 -8.37
C VAL A 199 22.21 10.72 -7.77
N SER A 200 22.11 10.70 -6.44
CA SER A 200 21.07 10.01 -5.68
C SER A 200 20.24 10.95 -4.80
N GLY A 201 18.96 10.63 -4.61
CA GLY A 201 18.06 11.32 -3.69
C GLY A 201 18.36 11.08 -2.20
N PHE A 202 19.20 10.08 -1.89
CA PHE A 202 19.57 9.71 -0.53
C PHE A 202 20.94 10.27 -0.10
N GLU A 203 21.63 10.97 -1.01
CA GLU A 203 22.87 11.69 -0.70
C GLU A 203 22.59 12.89 0.22
N ALA A 204 23.02 12.77 1.47
CA ALA A 204 22.92 13.85 2.45
C ALA A 204 24.06 13.80 3.45
N ASP A 205 24.34 14.94 4.08
CA ASP A 205 25.30 14.99 5.18
C ASP A 205 24.91 14.06 6.33
N ARG A 206 25.92 13.45 6.94
CA ARG A 206 25.76 12.51 8.04
C ARG A 206 25.08 13.17 9.22
N SER A 207 23.87 12.73 9.54
CA SER A 207 23.07 13.31 10.61
C SER A 207 22.00 12.34 11.10
N THR A 208 21.51 12.59 12.31
CA THR A 208 20.30 11.98 12.83
C THR A 208 19.30 13.11 13.04
N ARG A 209 18.17 13.06 12.33
CA ARG A 209 17.17 14.13 12.33
C ARG A 209 15.78 13.56 12.55
N LEU A 210 14.97 14.28 13.32
CA LEU A 210 13.53 14.07 13.36
C LEU A 210 12.95 14.62 12.07
N PHE A 211 12.30 13.76 11.31
CA PHE A 211 11.79 14.10 9.99
C PHE A 211 10.36 14.58 10.09
N GLU A 212 9.49 13.75 10.67
CA GLU A 212 8.10 14.09 10.88
C GLU A 212 7.68 13.77 12.30
N LEU A 213 6.88 14.66 12.87
CA LEU A 213 6.23 14.44 14.14
C LEU A 213 4.89 15.15 14.10
N TRP A 214 3.81 14.39 14.01
CA TRP A 214 2.49 14.97 13.92
C TRP A 214 1.44 14.11 14.58
N TYR A 215 0.37 14.80 14.97
CA TYR A 215 -0.87 14.21 15.42
C TYR A 215 -2.00 14.67 14.50
N GLN A 216 -2.85 13.73 14.10
CA GLN A 216 -4.04 13.97 13.31
C GLN A 216 -5.27 13.51 14.10
N GLN A 217 -6.33 14.33 14.08
CA GLN A 217 -7.63 13.97 14.62
C GLN A 217 -8.71 14.19 13.56
N SER A 218 -9.46 13.13 13.29
CA SER A 218 -10.63 13.14 12.43
C SER A 218 -11.88 13.55 13.21
N PHE A 219 -12.69 14.41 12.60
CA PHE A 219 -13.96 14.91 13.10
C PHE A 219 -15.09 14.61 12.10
N LEU A 220 -16.34 14.81 12.53
CA LEU A 220 -17.53 14.71 11.66
C LEU A 220 -17.64 13.37 10.91
N LYS A 221 -17.26 12.26 11.56
CA LYS A 221 -17.19 10.91 10.96
C LYS A 221 -16.24 10.84 9.75
N GLY A 222 -15.07 11.46 9.85
CA GLY A 222 -14.04 11.45 8.81
C GLY A 222 -14.27 12.48 7.69
N LYS A 223 -15.06 13.52 7.93
CA LYS A 223 -15.29 14.60 6.94
C LYS A 223 -14.33 15.78 7.10
N LEU A 224 -13.65 15.85 8.23
CA LEU A 224 -12.69 16.91 8.55
C LEU A 224 -11.53 16.30 9.33
N ASP A 225 -10.32 16.48 8.85
CA ASP A 225 -9.11 16.05 9.55
C ASP A 225 -8.29 17.28 9.94
N VAL A 226 -7.88 17.33 11.21
CA VAL A 226 -6.99 18.38 11.72
C VAL A 226 -5.66 17.72 12.06
N LYS A 227 -4.60 18.15 11.40
CA LYS A 227 -3.23 17.68 11.60
C LYS A 227 -2.38 18.80 12.20
N ILE A 228 -1.65 18.50 13.27
CA ILE A 228 -0.77 19.45 13.95
C ILE A 228 0.58 18.77 14.18
N GLY A 229 1.65 19.43 13.75
CA GLY A 229 2.99 18.90 13.93
C GLY A 229 4.01 19.51 12.99
N GLN A 230 5.18 18.87 12.96
CA GLN A 230 6.24 19.10 12.01
C GLN A 230 6.13 18.07 10.88
N GLN A 231 6.20 18.57 9.66
CA GLN A 231 6.27 17.80 8.41
C GLN A 231 7.33 18.43 7.52
#